data_AF-F0J7X0-F1
#
_entry.id   AF-F0J7X0-F1
#
_cell.length_a   1.000
_cell.length_b   1.000
_cell.length_c   1.000
_cell.angle_alpha   90.00
_cell.angle_beta   90.00
_cell.angle_gamma   90.00
#
_symmetry.space_group_name_H-M   'P 1'
#
loop_
_entity.id
_entity.type
_entity.pdbx_description
1 polymer ?
#
loop_
_entity_poly.entity_id
_entity_poly.type
_entity_poly.pdbx_seq_one_letter_code
_entity_poly.pdbx_strand_id
1 'polypeptide(L)'
;MKTWSHPYSWRLAAAGMVAAAWLAAPHAAYAIPAFAAQTGEPCSACHIGFPQLTPYGRDFKLEGYIAGGTFPKWKNFAIASQIGFTQLHDKIPGGLRPGFKSNDVVVPQQTSLFYGGALDAQLGLGAFIQATYSGVSKSVHWDGMDIRFAHPATLFGKPLFFGLTFNNAPTITDLWNTIPAWGFPYIHSNVQPEPVADDQIDALGGEVYGIGTYGALNITPSDMLYTEADLYKSLPNHLSYALGVGPAPRVNGVIPYVRLAFQHTWANNSFEVGSYALI
;
A
#
# COMPACT_ATOMS: atom_id res chain seq x y z
N MET A 1 48.23 -32.57 33.37
CA MET A 1 47.05 -31.69 33.28
C MET A 1 45.85 -32.55 32.85
N LYS A 2 44.86 -32.75 33.73
CA LYS A 2 43.61 -33.47 33.40
C LYS A 2 42.64 -32.47 32.76
N THR A 3 42.38 -32.60 31.47
CA THR A 3 41.31 -31.84 30.80
C THR A 3 39.97 -32.45 31.19
N TRP A 4 39.19 -31.71 31.98
CA TRP A 4 37.80 -32.05 32.26
C TRP A 4 36.98 -31.77 31.00
N SER A 5 36.72 -32.80 30.19
CA SER A 5 35.73 -32.70 29.13
C SER A 5 34.35 -32.67 29.79
N HIS A 6 33.74 -31.49 29.87
CA HIS A 6 32.37 -31.36 30.37
C HIS A 6 31.42 -32.13 29.44
N PRO A 7 30.79 -33.24 29.90
CA PRO A 7 29.95 -34.10 29.05
C PRO A 7 28.64 -33.42 28.59
N TYR A 8 28.46 -32.14 28.91
CA TYR A 8 27.30 -31.33 28.57
C TYR A 8 27.52 -30.43 27.35
N SER A 9 28.76 -30.22 26.87
CA SER A 9 29.04 -29.31 25.75
C SER A 9 28.44 -29.77 24.43
N TRP A 10 28.52 -31.07 24.13
CA TRP A 10 27.94 -31.64 22.90
C TRP A 10 26.41 -31.65 22.94
N ARG A 11 25.80 -31.79 24.12
CA ARG A 11 24.35 -31.73 24.29
C ARG A 11 23.81 -30.31 24.09
N LEU A 12 24.53 -29.30 24.59
CA LEU A 12 24.18 -27.90 24.37
C LEU A 12 24.38 -27.49 22.90
N ALA A 13 25.45 -27.95 22.25
CA ALA A 13 25.67 -27.73 20.83
C ALA A 13 24.59 -28.41 19.96
N ALA A 14 24.25 -29.66 20.27
CA ALA A 14 23.18 -30.39 19.59
C ALA A 14 21.81 -29.73 19.81
N ALA A 15 21.50 -29.29 21.03
CA ALA A 15 20.27 -28.55 21.32
C ALA A 15 20.20 -27.22 20.57
N GLY A 16 21.32 -26.50 20.48
CA GLY A 16 21.43 -25.27 19.69
C GLY A 16 21.23 -25.51 18.19
N MET A 17 21.81 -26.58 17.64
CA MET A 17 21.61 -26.98 16.25
C MET A 17 20.16 -27.39 15.95
N VAL A 18 19.52 -28.14 16.84
CA VAL A 18 18.12 -28.53 16.71
C VAL A 18 17.21 -27.29 16.79
N ALA A 19 17.46 -26.37 17.72
CA ALA A 19 16.71 -25.12 17.81
C ALA A 19 16.89 -24.25 16.56
N ALA A 20 18.11 -24.13 16.04
CA ALA A 20 18.39 -23.41 14.79
C ALA A 20 17.70 -24.07 13.58
N ALA A 21 17.71 -25.41 13.50
CA ALA A 21 17.01 -26.15 12.46
C ALA A 21 15.48 -26.00 12.56
N TRP A 22 14.93 -25.92 13.78
CA TRP A 22 13.50 -25.69 14.00
C TRP A 22 13.08 -24.26 13.67
N LEU A 23 13.92 -23.27 13.98
CA LEU A 23 13.71 -21.87 13.60
C LEU A 23 13.88 -21.64 12.09
N ALA A 24 14.70 -22.45 11.41
CA ALA A 24 14.90 -22.40 9.97
C ALA A 24 13.92 -23.28 9.18
N ALA A 25 13.11 -24.11 9.85
CA ALA A 25 12.13 -24.95 9.18
C ALA A 25 11.02 -24.05 8.58
N PRO A 26 10.64 -24.24 7.30
CA PRO A 26 9.55 -23.50 6.70
C PRO A 26 8.24 -23.92 7.37
N HIS A 27 7.66 -23.04 8.17
CA HIS A 27 6.34 -23.22 8.75
C HIS A 27 5.29 -22.61 7.81
N ALA A 28 4.08 -23.17 7.82
CA ALA A 28 2.95 -22.51 7.16
C ALA A 28 2.78 -21.11 7.75
N ALA A 29 2.94 -20.08 6.91
CA ALA A 29 2.71 -18.71 7.31
C ALA A 29 1.20 -18.51 7.52
N TYR A 30 0.79 -18.33 8.77
CA TYR A 30 -0.61 -18.05 9.12
C TYR A 30 -1.02 -16.60 8.85
N ALA A 31 -0.06 -15.72 8.57
CA ALA A 31 -0.30 -14.36 8.12
C ALA A 31 -0.61 -14.36 6.63
N ILE A 32 -1.89 -14.50 6.29
CA ILE A 32 -2.37 -14.42 4.91
C ILE A 32 -2.70 -12.95 4.62
N PRO A 33 -2.16 -12.33 3.56
CA PRO A 33 -2.56 -10.99 3.14
C PRO A 33 -4.08 -10.89 2.95
N ALA A 34 -4.67 -9.73 3.26
CA ALA A 34 -6.12 -9.54 3.28
C ALA A 34 -6.83 -10.07 2.02
N PHE A 35 -6.34 -9.70 0.83
CA PHE A 35 -6.92 -10.17 -0.43
C PHE A 35 -6.65 -11.65 -0.73
N ALA A 36 -5.51 -12.20 -0.30
CA ALA A 36 -5.19 -13.61 -0.52
C ALA A 36 -6.13 -14.54 0.28
N ALA A 37 -6.67 -14.08 1.40
CA ALA A 37 -7.68 -14.83 2.14
C ALA A 37 -9.01 -14.95 1.38
N GLN A 38 -9.29 -13.99 0.48
CA GLN A 38 -10.46 -13.97 -0.38
C GLN A 38 -10.22 -14.71 -1.70
N THR A 39 -9.10 -14.48 -2.37
CA THR A 39 -8.85 -15.06 -3.69
C THR A 39 -8.28 -16.47 -3.61
N GLY A 40 -7.58 -16.82 -2.53
CA GLY A 40 -6.79 -18.04 -2.42
C GLY A 40 -5.49 -18.01 -3.22
N GLU A 41 -5.16 -16.88 -3.85
CA GLU A 41 -4.00 -16.73 -4.71
C GLU A 41 -2.71 -16.46 -3.90
N PRO A 42 -1.55 -16.96 -4.36
CA PRO A 42 -0.27 -16.62 -3.75
C PRO A 42 0.11 -15.17 -4.01
N CYS A 43 0.97 -14.58 -3.17
CA CYS A 43 1.41 -13.19 -3.31
C CYS A 43 1.97 -12.87 -4.71
N SER A 44 2.68 -13.82 -5.33
CA SER A 44 3.29 -13.68 -6.65
C SER A 44 2.27 -13.65 -7.80
N ALA A 45 1.03 -14.08 -7.57
CA ALA A 45 -0.03 -13.93 -8.56
C ALA A 45 -0.41 -12.46 -8.70
N CYS A 46 -0.45 -11.70 -7.59
CA CYS A 46 -0.83 -10.29 -7.57
C CYS A 46 0.35 -9.33 -7.70
N HIS A 47 1.53 -9.68 -7.18
CA HIS A 47 2.69 -8.79 -7.11
C HIS A 47 3.92 -9.35 -7.83
N ILE A 48 4.60 -8.48 -8.59
CA ILE A 48 5.92 -8.75 -9.18
C ILE A 48 7.02 -8.54 -8.10
N GLY A 49 6.72 -7.69 -7.14
CA GLY A 49 7.48 -7.37 -5.93
C GLY A 49 6.69 -6.28 -5.22
N PHE A 50 6.59 -6.32 -3.89
CA PHE A 50 5.80 -5.32 -3.18
C PHE A 50 6.35 -3.90 -3.43
N PRO A 51 5.51 -2.91 -3.80
CA PRO A 51 4.05 -2.94 -3.94
C PRO A 51 3.55 -3.13 -5.39
N GLN A 52 4.42 -3.24 -6.39
CA GLN A 52 4.07 -3.30 -7.80
C GLN A 52 3.22 -4.53 -8.18
N LEU A 53 2.17 -4.30 -8.96
CA LEU A 53 1.19 -5.32 -9.35
C LEU A 53 1.59 -6.04 -10.66
N THR A 54 1.21 -7.32 -10.76
CA THR A 54 1.14 -8.07 -12.03
C THR A 54 -0.06 -7.59 -12.86
N PRO A 55 -0.18 -7.98 -14.15
CA PRO A 55 -1.43 -7.76 -14.90
C PRO A 55 -2.68 -8.27 -14.16
N TYR A 56 -2.60 -9.48 -13.59
CA TYR A 56 -3.69 -10.05 -12.78
C TYR A 56 -4.04 -9.17 -11.56
N GLY A 57 -3.02 -8.68 -10.83
CA GLY A 57 -3.24 -7.79 -9.69
C GLY A 57 -3.87 -6.45 -10.08
N ARG A 58 -3.54 -5.92 -11.27
CA ARG A 58 -4.16 -4.71 -11.83
C ARG A 58 -5.61 -4.94 -12.19
N ASP A 59 -5.91 -6.06 -12.86
CA ASP A 59 -7.29 -6.44 -13.20
C ASP A 59 -8.13 -6.61 -11.93
N PHE A 60 -7.60 -7.26 -10.90
CA PHE A 60 -8.27 -7.40 -9.60
C PHE A 60 -8.62 -6.03 -8.97
N LYS A 61 -7.71 -5.06 -9.04
CA LYS A 61 -7.94 -3.68 -8.56
C LYS A 61 -8.97 -2.95 -9.43
N LEU A 62 -8.92 -3.12 -10.75
CA LEU A 62 -9.88 -2.54 -11.71
C LEU A 62 -11.30 -3.09 -11.52
N GLU A 63 -11.43 -4.37 -11.21
CA GLU A 63 -12.68 -5.05 -10.87
C GLU A 63 -13.21 -4.69 -9.47
N GLY A 64 -12.54 -3.78 -8.75
CA GLY A 64 -13.00 -3.28 -7.47
C GLY A 64 -12.77 -4.23 -6.30
N TYR A 65 -11.73 -5.07 -6.36
CA TYR A 65 -11.31 -5.97 -5.28
C TYR A 65 -12.31 -7.09 -4.92
N ILE A 66 -13.22 -7.43 -5.85
CA ILE A 66 -14.32 -8.37 -5.57
C ILE A 66 -14.08 -9.81 -5.99
N ALA A 67 -13.03 -10.10 -6.79
CA ALA A 67 -12.78 -11.45 -7.27
C ALA A 67 -12.57 -12.43 -6.10
N GLY A 68 -13.10 -13.64 -6.23
CA GLY A 68 -13.24 -14.60 -5.12
C GLY A 68 -14.56 -14.45 -4.35
N GLY A 69 -15.22 -13.29 -4.40
CA GLY A 69 -16.50 -13.05 -3.72
C GLY A 69 -16.33 -12.65 -2.26
N THR A 70 -17.43 -12.63 -1.49
CA THR A 70 -17.41 -12.21 -0.09
C THR A 70 -17.02 -13.38 0.82
N PHE A 71 -15.76 -13.41 1.24
CA PHE A 71 -15.19 -14.39 2.19
C PHE A 71 -15.37 -13.94 3.66
N PRO A 72 -15.15 -14.80 4.69
CA PRO A 72 -15.50 -14.44 6.07
C PRO A 72 -14.79 -13.16 6.52
N LYS A 73 -15.60 -12.17 6.94
CA LYS A 73 -15.20 -10.76 7.14
C LYS A 73 -13.92 -10.55 7.94
N TRP A 74 -13.62 -11.41 8.92
CA TRP A 74 -12.43 -11.25 9.78
C TRP A 74 -11.11 -11.61 9.08
N LYS A 75 -11.14 -12.50 8.08
CA LYS A 75 -9.92 -12.91 7.34
C LYS A 75 -9.47 -11.88 6.30
N ASN A 76 -10.33 -10.93 5.97
CA ASN A 76 -10.00 -9.79 5.13
C ASN A 76 -9.20 -8.72 5.89
N PHE A 77 -8.87 -8.95 7.17
CA PHE A 77 -7.98 -8.09 7.92
C PHE A 77 -6.57 -8.64 7.98
N ALA A 78 -5.58 -7.76 7.81
CA ALA A 78 -4.17 -8.10 7.94
C ALA A 78 -3.43 -7.02 8.74
N ILE A 79 -2.39 -7.42 9.47
CA ILE A 79 -1.52 -6.48 10.19
C ILE A 79 -0.12 -6.55 9.57
N ALA A 80 0.44 -5.39 9.23
CA ALA A 80 1.84 -5.28 8.85
C ALA A 80 2.55 -4.31 9.80
N SER A 81 3.76 -4.65 10.21
CA SER A 81 4.60 -3.77 11.03
C SER A 81 5.94 -3.57 10.35
N GLN A 82 6.39 -2.32 10.35
CA GLN A 82 7.66 -1.91 9.78
C GLN A 82 8.54 -1.35 10.89
N ILE A 83 9.70 -1.98 11.07
CA ILE A 83 10.73 -1.52 12.00
C ILE A 83 11.97 -1.17 11.17
N GLY A 84 12.39 0.08 11.27
CA GLY A 84 13.49 0.63 10.47
C GLY A 84 14.73 0.86 11.31
N PHE A 85 15.89 0.60 10.71
CA PHE A 85 17.17 1.11 11.18
C PHE A 85 17.66 2.17 10.20
N THR A 86 17.85 3.40 10.69
CA THR A 86 18.30 4.55 9.89
C THR A 86 19.72 4.90 10.24
N GLN A 87 20.59 4.86 9.23
CA GLN A 87 21.99 5.27 9.32
C GLN A 87 22.29 6.28 8.22
N LEU A 88 22.89 7.40 8.62
CA LEU A 88 23.41 8.45 7.75
C LEU A 88 24.94 8.43 7.75
N HIS A 89 25.54 8.99 6.69
CA HIS A 89 26.98 9.23 6.64
C HIS A 89 27.39 10.24 7.72
N ASP A 90 26.71 11.39 7.77
CA ASP A 90 26.98 12.46 8.72
C ASP A 90 25.88 12.57 9.78
N LYS A 91 26.28 12.92 11.00
CA LYS A 91 25.34 13.19 12.10
C LYS A 91 24.65 14.53 11.87
N ILE A 92 23.35 14.57 12.17
CA ILE A 92 22.57 15.80 12.09
C ILE A 92 22.53 16.50 13.45
N PRO A 93 23.05 17.74 13.58
CA PRO A 93 22.94 18.51 14.81
C PRO A 93 21.48 18.67 15.23
N GLY A 94 21.19 18.43 16.51
CA GLY A 94 19.82 18.51 17.05
C GLY A 94 18.97 17.24 16.91
N GLY A 95 19.50 16.18 16.27
CA GLY A 95 18.79 14.91 16.08
C GLY A 95 18.12 14.79 14.72
N LEU A 96 17.72 13.58 14.35
CA LEU A 96 16.99 13.33 13.09
C LEU A 96 15.58 13.95 13.10
N ARG A 97 14.90 13.89 14.26
CA ARG A 97 13.59 14.50 14.56
C ARG A 97 13.51 14.79 16.07
N PRO A 98 12.56 15.61 16.56
CA PRO A 98 12.40 15.85 17.99
C PRO A 98 12.31 14.55 18.80
N GLY A 99 13.23 14.36 19.74
CA GLY A 99 13.30 13.16 20.59
C GLY A 99 14.05 11.96 19.98
N PHE A 100 14.60 12.08 18.77
CA PHE A 100 15.39 11.04 18.12
C PHE A 100 16.88 11.38 18.11
N LYS A 101 17.74 10.35 18.12
CA LYS A 101 19.20 10.54 18.03
C LYS A 101 19.58 11.15 16.68
N SER A 102 20.80 11.65 16.56
CA SER A 102 21.34 12.25 15.33
C SER A 102 21.77 11.24 14.26
N ASN A 103 21.85 9.95 14.60
CA ASN A 103 22.18 8.83 13.71
C ASN A 103 21.89 7.49 14.43
N ASP A 104 22.00 6.37 13.71
CA ASP A 104 21.92 4.99 14.21
C ASP A 104 20.63 4.74 15.01
N VAL A 105 19.50 5.07 14.38
CA VAL A 105 18.19 5.06 15.03
C VAL A 105 17.42 3.83 14.61
N VAL A 106 17.02 3.02 15.60
CA VAL A 106 15.99 1.99 15.42
C VAL A 106 14.65 2.60 15.81
N VAL A 107 13.68 2.57 14.89
CA VAL A 107 12.33 3.08 15.14
C VAL A 107 11.31 2.04 14.68
N PRO A 108 10.30 1.71 15.49
CA PRO A 108 9.10 1.07 14.96
C PRO A 108 8.38 2.12 14.09
N GLN A 109 8.68 2.14 12.79
CA GLN A 109 8.24 3.21 11.91
C GLN A 109 6.72 3.32 11.91
N GLN A 110 6.06 2.20 11.63
CA GLN A 110 4.61 2.11 11.59
C GLN A 110 4.10 0.69 11.77
N THR A 111 2.89 0.57 12.31
CA THR A 111 2.12 -0.67 12.33
C THR A 111 0.74 -0.40 11.79
N SER A 112 0.37 -1.08 10.71
CA SER A 112 -0.83 -0.84 9.94
C SER A 112 -1.78 -2.02 10.03
N LEU A 113 -3.05 -1.72 10.29
CA LEU A 113 -4.17 -2.65 10.12
C LEU A 113 -4.80 -2.37 8.75
N PHE A 114 -4.88 -3.41 7.93
CA PHE A 114 -5.50 -3.37 6.62
C PHE A 114 -6.83 -4.11 6.65
N TYR A 115 -7.82 -3.59 5.95
CA TYR A 115 -8.92 -4.35 5.39
C TYR A 115 -8.74 -4.40 3.86
N GLY A 116 -8.89 -5.59 3.29
CA GLY A 116 -8.83 -5.79 1.86
C GLY A 116 -9.84 -6.85 1.42
N GLY A 117 -10.82 -6.47 0.63
CA GLY A 117 -11.67 -7.41 -0.09
C GLY A 117 -13.03 -6.86 -0.49
N ALA A 118 -13.92 -7.74 -0.92
CA ALA A 118 -15.30 -7.46 -1.24
C ALA A 118 -16.08 -7.06 0.02
N LEU A 119 -16.69 -5.88 -0.03
CA LEU A 119 -17.70 -5.45 0.93
C LEU A 119 -19.06 -6.07 0.57
N ASP A 120 -19.39 -6.03 -0.72
CA ASP A 120 -20.54 -6.69 -1.35
C ASP A 120 -20.19 -7.06 -2.78
N ALA A 121 -19.86 -8.33 -3.02
CA ALA A 121 -19.48 -8.81 -4.35
C ALA A 121 -20.65 -8.82 -5.35
N GLN A 122 -21.90 -8.89 -4.87
CA GLN A 122 -23.08 -8.87 -5.75
C GLN A 122 -23.32 -7.47 -6.31
N LEU A 123 -23.04 -6.45 -5.49
CA LEU A 123 -23.08 -5.05 -5.90
C LEU A 123 -21.78 -4.58 -6.57
N GLY A 124 -20.75 -5.42 -6.68
CA GLY A 124 -19.45 -4.99 -7.22
C GLY A 124 -18.72 -3.99 -6.32
N LEU A 125 -18.97 -4.02 -5.01
CA LEU A 125 -18.39 -3.12 -4.02
C LEU A 125 -17.26 -3.82 -3.26
N GLY A 126 -16.05 -3.29 -3.34
CA GLY A 126 -14.91 -3.75 -2.55
C GLY A 126 -14.02 -2.61 -2.10
N ALA A 127 -13.05 -2.91 -1.24
CA ALA A 127 -12.22 -1.90 -0.62
C ALA A 127 -10.81 -2.38 -0.28
N PHE A 128 -9.91 -1.41 -0.34
CA PHE A 128 -8.62 -1.38 0.34
C PHE A 128 -8.70 -0.27 1.39
N ILE A 129 -8.51 -0.58 2.67
CA ILE A 129 -8.58 0.40 3.76
C ILE A 129 -7.44 0.14 4.72
N GLN A 130 -6.77 1.21 5.14
CA GLN A 130 -5.67 1.14 6.08
C GLN A 130 -5.89 2.11 7.25
N ALA A 131 -5.50 1.66 8.44
CA ALA A 131 -5.29 2.52 9.60
C ALA A 131 -3.91 2.22 10.17
N THR A 132 -3.17 3.25 10.55
CA THR A 132 -1.75 3.13 10.86
C THR A 132 -1.43 3.78 12.20
N TYR A 133 -0.70 3.05 13.04
CA TYR A 133 -0.01 3.63 14.19
C TYR A 133 1.40 4.05 13.77
N SER A 134 1.72 5.34 13.90
CA SER A 134 3.07 5.86 13.68
C SER A 134 3.87 5.80 14.98
N GLY A 135 5.04 5.15 14.97
CA GLY A 135 5.93 5.17 16.13
C GLY A 135 6.74 6.46 16.28
N VAL A 136 6.71 7.34 15.28
CA VAL A 136 7.33 8.68 15.34
C VAL A 136 6.42 9.66 16.06
N SER A 137 5.17 9.80 15.59
CA SER A 137 4.19 10.72 16.21
C SER A 137 3.48 10.10 17.43
N LYS A 138 3.58 8.78 17.63
CA LYS A 138 2.91 8.02 18.71
C LYS A 138 1.39 8.17 18.68
N SER A 139 0.83 8.17 17.48
CA SER A 139 -0.60 8.33 17.25
C SER A 139 -1.10 7.36 16.20
N VAL A 140 -2.39 7.06 16.25
CA VAL A 140 -3.10 6.31 15.23
C VAL A 140 -3.75 7.31 14.29
N HIS A 141 -3.62 7.09 13.00
CA HIS A 141 -4.33 7.82 11.97
C HIS A 141 -5.03 6.87 11.01
N TRP A 142 -6.09 7.35 10.37
CA TRP A 142 -6.54 6.70 9.14
C TRP A 142 -5.45 6.86 8.07
N ASP A 143 -5.38 5.93 7.14
CA ASP A 143 -4.34 5.92 6.12
C ASP A 143 -5.01 5.58 4.78
N GLY A 144 -4.24 5.11 3.79
CA GLY A 144 -4.71 4.83 2.45
C GLY A 144 -6.05 4.08 2.40
N MET A 145 -7.03 4.70 1.74
CA MET A 145 -8.35 4.14 1.50
C MET A 145 -8.71 4.27 0.02
N ASP A 146 -9.14 3.17 -0.58
CA ASP A 146 -9.70 3.09 -1.93
C ASP A 146 -10.88 2.12 -1.90
N ILE A 147 -12.10 2.66 -1.97
CA ILE A 147 -13.35 1.90 -2.06
C ILE A 147 -13.85 2.01 -3.49
N ARG A 148 -14.13 0.87 -4.13
CA ARG A 148 -14.51 0.81 -5.54
C ARG A 148 -15.86 0.16 -5.70
N PHE A 149 -16.66 0.76 -6.58
CA PHE A 149 -17.84 0.15 -7.16
C PHE A 149 -17.56 -0.09 -8.64
N ALA A 150 -17.43 -1.35 -9.04
CA ALA A 150 -16.99 -1.72 -10.37
C ALA A 150 -17.94 -2.72 -11.01
N HIS A 151 -18.19 -2.56 -12.31
CA HIS A 151 -18.95 -3.51 -13.11
C HIS A 151 -18.24 -3.74 -14.45
N PRO A 152 -18.30 -4.97 -15.00
CA PRO A 152 -17.81 -5.22 -16.35
C PRO A 152 -18.65 -4.42 -17.35
N ALA A 153 -17.98 -3.76 -18.29
CA ALA A 153 -18.61 -2.99 -19.34
C ALA A 153 -17.99 -3.32 -20.70
N THR A 154 -18.65 -2.87 -21.76
CA THR A 154 -18.09 -2.88 -23.11
C THR A 154 -18.26 -1.52 -23.75
N LEU A 155 -17.25 -1.08 -24.51
CA LEU A 155 -17.27 0.18 -25.24
C LEU A 155 -16.69 -0.05 -26.63
N PHE A 156 -17.44 0.32 -27.68
CA PHE A 156 -17.09 0.04 -29.09
C PHE A 156 -16.79 -1.44 -29.37
N GLY A 157 -17.49 -2.36 -28.69
CA GLY A 157 -17.28 -3.80 -28.81
C GLY A 157 -16.02 -4.33 -28.13
N LYS A 158 -15.33 -3.52 -27.33
CA LYS A 158 -14.11 -3.87 -26.60
C LYS A 158 -14.37 -3.96 -25.10
N PRO A 159 -13.68 -4.86 -24.37
CA PRO A 159 -13.77 -4.94 -22.92
C PRO A 159 -13.35 -3.61 -22.26
N LEU A 160 -14.16 -3.16 -21.31
CA LEU A 160 -13.92 -1.96 -20.51
C LEU A 160 -14.10 -2.31 -19.03
N PHE A 161 -13.07 -2.06 -18.23
CA PHE A 161 -13.23 -1.91 -16.79
C PHE A 161 -13.70 -0.50 -16.51
N PHE A 162 -14.79 -0.34 -15.76
CA PHE A 162 -15.33 0.97 -15.40
C PHE A 162 -15.87 0.93 -13.99
N GLY A 163 -15.64 2.01 -13.23
CA GLY A 163 -16.11 2.10 -11.87
C GLY A 163 -16.13 3.50 -11.29
N LEU A 164 -16.68 3.57 -10.09
CA LEU A 164 -16.58 4.70 -9.19
C LEU A 164 -15.57 4.36 -8.10
N THR A 165 -14.80 5.35 -7.67
CA THR A 165 -13.91 5.24 -6.51
C THR A 165 -14.29 6.29 -5.47
N PHE A 166 -14.20 5.90 -4.20
CA PHE A 166 -14.15 6.80 -3.07
C PHE A 166 -12.82 6.55 -2.35
N ASN A 167 -11.97 7.56 -2.32
CA ASN A 167 -10.61 7.43 -1.81
C ASN A 167 -10.18 8.71 -1.06
N ASN A 168 -9.11 8.62 -0.25
CA ASN A 168 -8.63 9.73 0.57
C ASN A 168 -7.23 10.22 0.19
N ALA A 169 -6.73 9.83 -0.98
CA ALA A 169 -5.41 10.21 -1.44
C ALA A 169 -5.40 10.22 -2.97
N PRO A 170 -5.09 11.36 -3.62
CA PRO A 170 -4.81 11.37 -5.05
C PRO A 170 -3.77 10.29 -5.37
N THR A 171 -3.90 9.67 -6.55
CA THR A 171 -2.98 8.64 -7.05
C THR A 171 -3.04 7.25 -6.39
N ILE A 172 -3.72 7.07 -5.24
CA ILE A 172 -3.81 5.75 -4.57
C ILE A 172 -4.46 4.66 -5.43
N THR A 173 -5.25 5.09 -6.40
CA THR A 173 -5.98 4.30 -7.36
C THR A 173 -5.13 3.80 -8.53
N ASP A 174 -3.92 4.33 -8.72
CA ASP A 174 -3.02 3.98 -9.82
C ASP A 174 -2.71 2.49 -9.84
N LEU A 175 -2.65 1.91 -11.04
CA LEU A 175 -2.50 0.47 -11.22
C LEU A 175 -1.03 0.02 -11.23
N TRP A 176 -0.12 0.93 -11.54
CA TRP A 176 1.30 0.62 -11.75
C TRP A 176 2.15 1.01 -10.55
N ASN A 177 1.62 1.82 -9.64
CA ASN A 177 2.33 2.42 -8.52
C ASN A 177 3.58 3.19 -9.01
N THR A 178 3.43 3.92 -10.12
CA THR A 178 4.49 4.73 -10.75
C THR A 178 4.41 6.21 -10.38
N ILE A 179 3.36 6.60 -9.65
CA ILE A 179 3.07 7.95 -9.17
C ILE A 179 2.95 7.93 -7.63
N PRO A 180 2.95 9.07 -6.92
CA PRO A 180 3.38 9.16 -5.51
C PRO A 180 2.79 8.13 -4.54
N ALA A 181 1.47 7.92 -4.52
CA ALA A 181 0.88 6.92 -3.65
C ALA A 181 1.34 5.50 -4.05
N TRP A 182 1.98 4.80 -3.10
CA TRP A 182 2.66 3.52 -3.34
C TRP A 182 3.82 3.58 -4.34
N GLY A 183 4.30 4.78 -4.70
CA GLY A 183 5.42 4.98 -5.61
C GLY A 183 6.78 4.64 -5.00
N PHE A 184 7.79 4.45 -5.86
CA PHE A 184 9.19 4.29 -5.44
C PHE A 184 9.67 5.57 -4.72
N PRO A 185 10.37 5.51 -3.57
CA PRO A 185 11.12 4.37 -3.01
C PRO A 185 10.34 3.34 -2.18
N TYR A 186 9.01 3.29 -2.23
CA TYR A 186 8.08 2.31 -1.59
C TYR A 186 8.11 2.24 -0.06
N ILE A 187 9.29 2.07 0.51
CA ILE A 187 9.59 2.03 1.94
C ILE A 187 10.82 2.92 2.15
N HIS A 188 10.64 3.98 2.92
CA HIS A 188 11.70 4.90 3.31
C HIS A 188 11.72 5.05 4.83
N SER A 189 12.73 5.72 5.37
CA SER A 189 12.78 6.03 6.80
C SER A 189 11.90 7.23 7.10
N ASN A 190 10.96 7.09 8.03
CA ASN A 190 10.12 8.20 8.50
C ASN A 190 10.80 9.11 9.53
N VAL A 191 12.09 8.90 9.81
CA VAL A 191 12.90 9.81 10.64
C VAL A 191 14.01 10.48 9.86
N GLN A 192 14.28 10.10 8.60
CA GLN A 192 15.27 10.80 7.79
C GLN A 192 14.80 12.23 7.48
N PRO A 193 15.73 13.18 7.28
CA PRO A 193 15.38 14.47 6.72
C PRO A 193 14.87 14.29 5.29
N GLU A 194 13.77 14.97 4.99
CA GLU A 194 13.20 15.01 3.64
C GLU A 194 13.60 16.30 2.93
N PRO A 195 13.61 16.31 1.58
CA PRO A 195 13.73 17.53 0.81
C PRO A 195 12.69 18.57 1.26
N VAL A 196 13.07 19.85 1.30
CA VAL A 196 12.15 20.94 1.70
C VAL A 196 11.09 21.20 0.62
N ALA A 197 11.38 20.83 -0.62
CA ALA A 197 10.43 20.88 -1.73
C ALA A 197 10.00 19.44 -2.04
N ASP A 198 8.70 19.22 -2.07
CA ASP A 198 8.08 17.94 -2.39
C ASP A 198 6.84 18.16 -3.27
N ASP A 199 6.36 17.10 -3.90
CA ASP A 199 5.18 17.13 -4.76
C ASP A 199 3.94 17.41 -3.90
N GLN A 200 3.25 18.52 -4.19
CA GLN A 200 2.06 18.93 -3.43
C GLN A 200 0.95 17.88 -3.41
N ILE A 201 0.90 17.03 -4.43
CA ILE A 201 -0.09 15.96 -4.53
C ILE A 201 0.10 14.88 -3.45
N ASP A 202 1.35 14.61 -3.04
CA ASP A 202 1.67 13.60 -2.04
C ASP A 202 1.23 14.06 -0.64
N ALA A 203 1.41 15.35 -0.35
CA ALA A 203 0.96 15.98 0.89
C ALA A 203 -0.57 15.97 1.10
N LEU A 204 -1.36 15.60 0.07
CA LEU A 204 -2.81 15.45 0.20
C LEU A 204 -3.22 14.06 0.70
N GLY A 205 -2.32 13.09 0.72
CA GLY A 205 -2.59 11.73 1.17
C GLY A 205 -3.13 11.69 2.61
N GLY A 206 -4.35 11.21 2.79
CA GLY A 206 -5.02 11.16 4.11
C GLY A 206 -5.57 12.52 4.59
N GLU A 207 -5.29 13.62 3.91
CA GLU A 207 -5.77 14.97 4.27
C GLU A 207 -7.07 15.36 3.55
N VAL A 208 -7.44 14.58 2.54
CA VAL A 208 -8.62 14.81 1.70
C VAL A 208 -9.55 13.61 1.71
N TYR A 209 -10.76 13.81 1.22
CA TYR A 209 -11.63 12.74 0.75
C TYR A 209 -12.09 13.10 -0.66
N GLY A 210 -12.27 12.09 -1.50
CA GLY A 210 -12.59 12.28 -2.89
C GLY A 210 -13.53 11.21 -3.43
N ILE A 211 -14.22 11.59 -4.49
CA ILE A 211 -15.01 10.69 -5.31
C ILE A 211 -14.64 10.92 -6.76
N GLY A 212 -14.60 9.84 -7.52
CA GLY A 212 -14.35 9.93 -8.94
C GLY A 212 -14.73 8.68 -9.70
N THR A 213 -14.28 8.65 -10.94
CA THR A 213 -14.53 7.56 -11.87
C THR A 213 -13.25 7.20 -12.59
N TYR A 214 -13.12 5.91 -12.89
CA TYR A 214 -12.00 5.39 -13.66
C TYR A 214 -12.51 4.45 -14.75
N GLY A 215 -11.70 4.33 -15.80
CA GLY A 215 -11.96 3.45 -16.92
C GLY A 215 -10.66 2.89 -17.47
N ALA A 216 -10.64 1.59 -17.78
CA ALA A 216 -9.54 0.91 -18.48
C ALA A 216 -10.10 0.19 -19.71
N LEU A 217 -9.88 0.76 -20.89
CA LEU A 217 -10.35 0.23 -22.17
C LEU A 217 -9.25 -0.61 -22.82
N ASN A 218 -9.53 -1.87 -23.07
CA ASN A 218 -8.64 -2.74 -23.84
C ASN A 218 -8.79 -2.44 -25.34
N ILE A 219 -7.90 -1.59 -25.87
CA ILE A 219 -7.89 -1.21 -27.29
C ILE A 219 -7.54 -2.42 -28.16
N THR A 220 -6.56 -3.22 -27.73
CA THR A 220 -6.19 -4.51 -28.33
C THR A 220 -5.96 -5.52 -27.21
N PRO A 221 -5.72 -6.81 -27.50
CA PRO A 221 -5.30 -7.77 -26.47
C PRO A 221 -4.00 -7.38 -25.74
N SER A 222 -3.20 -6.49 -26.31
CA SER A 222 -1.92 -6.03 -25.76
C SER A 222 -1.95 -4.59 -25.26
N ASP A 223 -2.94 -3.80 -25.64
CA ASP A 223 -2.98 -2.35 -25.41
C ASP A 223 -4.17 -1.95 -24.54
N MET A 224 -3.90 -1.22 -23.47
CA MET A 224 -4.91 -0.68 -22.57
C MET A 224 -4.75 0.83 -22.41
N LEU A 225 -5.86 1.56 -22.52
CA LEU A 225 -5.95 2.97 -22.18
C LEU A 225 -6.68 3.13 -20.85
N TYR A 226 -6.02 3.71 -19.86
CA TYR A 226 -6.58 4.03 -18.56
C TYR A 226 -6.83 5.53 -18.45
N THR A 227 -7.98 5.88 -17.92
CA THR A 227 -8.40 7.25 -17.63
C THR A 227 -9.06 7.30 -16.27
N GLU A 228 -8.80 8.36 -15.53
CA GLU A 228 -9.44 8.61 -14.24
C GLU A 228 -9.62 10.11 -14.02
N ALA A 229 -10.69 10.45 -13.33
CA ALA A 229 -11.00 11.80 -12.91
C ALA A 229 -11.69 11.79 -11.54
N ASP A 230 -11.15 12.55 -10.61
CA ASP A 230 -11.61 12.64 -9.23
C ASP A 230 -11.79 14.09 -8.79
N LEU A 231 -12.67 14.28 -7.82
CA LEU A 231 -12.89 15.53 -7.13
C LEU A 231 -12.61 15.33 -5.65
N TYR A 232 -11.62 16.05 -5.13
CA TYR A 232 -11.23 15.99 -3.73
C TYR A 232 -11.65 17.23 -2.94
N LYS A 233 -11.79 17.05 -1.64
CA LYS A 233 -11.97 18.13 -0.67
C LYS A 233 -11.16 17.87 0.58
N SER A 234 -10.51 18.91 1.12
CA SER A 234 -9.83 18.85 2.40
C SER A 234 -10.78 18.41 3.52
N LEU A 235 -10.27 17.60 4.44
CA LEU A 235 -11.01 17.23 5.64
C LEU A 235 -11.39 18.48 6.46
N PRO A 236 -12.62 18.54 6.99
CA PRO A 236 -12.95 19.49 8.04
C PRO A 236 -12.05 19.27 9.27
N ASN A 237 -11.60 20.35 9.93
CA ASN A 237 -10.65 20.24 11.06
C ASN A 237 -11.07 19.21 12.13
N HIS A 238 -12.35 19.20 12.53
CA HIS A 238 -12.82 18.25 13.55
C HIS A 238 -12.60 16.80 13.11
N LEU A 239 -12.84 16.51 11.83
CA LEU A 239 -12.68 15.18 11.25
C LEU A 239 -11.20 14.84 11.08
N SER A 240 -10.38 15.81 10.64
CA SER A 240 -8.92 15.67 10.54
C SER A 240 -8.27 15.28 11.87
N TYR A 241 -8.66 15.93 12.97
CA TYR A 241 -8.20 15.54 14.31
C TYR A 241 -8.77 14.19 14.76
N ALA A 242 -10.05 13.92 14.50
CA ALA A 242 -10.68 12.65 14.88
C ALA A 242 -10.05 11.44 14.15
N LEU A 243 -9.57 11.66 12.93
CA LEU A 243 -8.89 10.65 12.11
C LEU A 243 -7.37 10.63 12.31
N GLY A 244 -6.85 11.37 13.30
CA GLY A 244 -5.44 11.34 13.69
C GLY A 244 -4.47 12.04 12.75
N VAL A 245 -4.96 12.76 11.75
CA VAL A 245 -4.14 13.44 10.74
C VAL A 245 -3.55 14.73 11.29
N GLY A 246 -4.35 15.49 12.06
CA GLY A 246 -3.95 16.76 12.67
C GLY A 246 -4.44 17.97 11.88
N PRO A 247 -3.72 19.10 11.86
CA PRO A 247 -4.12 20.28 11.11
C PRO A 247 -3.91 20.09 9.60
N ALA A 248 -4.98 19.74 8.88
CA ALA A 248 -4.94 19.53 7.43
C ALA A 248 -4.57 20.80 6.64
N PRO A 249 -3.82 20.67 5.52
CA PRO A 249 -3.73 21.73 4.51
C PRO A 249 -5.12 22.13 4.02
N ARG A 250 -5.44 23.41 4.14
CA ARG A 250 -6.77 23.94 3.82
C ARG A 250 -6.77 24.45 2.39
N VAL A 251 -7.28 23.63 1.47
CA VAL A 251 -7.62 24.10 0.14
C VAL A 251 -9.07 24.61 0.14
N ASN A 252 -9.24 25.89 -0.23
CA ASN A 252 -10.57 26.47 -0.38
C ASN A 252 -11.17 26.02 -1.71
N GLY A 253 -12.05 25.02 -1.67
CA GLY A 253 -12.81 24.58 -2.83
C GLY A 253 -12.75 23.07 -3.03
N VAL A 254 -12.88 22.68 -4.29
CA VAL A 254 -12.69 21.31 -4.77
C VAL A 254 -11.35 21.26 -5.47
N ILE A 255 -10.64 20.15 -5.33
CA ILE A 255 -9.36 19.89 -5.98
C ILE A 255 -9.59 18.81 -7.06
N PRO A 256 -9.70 19.17 -8.34
CA PRO A 256 -9.83 18.20 -9.41
C PRO A 256 -8.51 17.48 -9.65
N TYR A 257 -8.61 16.19 -9.94
CA TYR A 257 -7.49 15.33 -10.32
C TYR A 257 -7.85 14.57 -11.59
N VAL A 258 -6.87 14.39 -12.47
CA VAL A 258 -7.01 13.56 -13.67
C VAL A 258 -5.77 12.69 -13.87
N ARG A 259 -5.99 11.49 -14.42
CA ARG A 259 -4.93 10.56 -14.81
C ARG A 259 -5.24 9.98 -16.19
N LEU A 260 -4.22 9.94 -17.03
CA LEU A 260 -4.24 9.29 -18.33
C LEU A 260 -3.01 8.39 -18.44
N ALA A 261 -3.20 7.12 -18.77
CA ALA A 261 -2.12 6.16 -18.93
C ALA A 261 -2.37 5.25 -20.14
N PHE A 262 -1.32 4.92 -20.86
CA PHE A 262 -1.31 3.89 -21.89
C PHE A 262 -0.36 2.78 -21.48
N GLN A 263 -0.83 1.54 -21.54
CA GLN A 263 -0.02 0.35 -21.29
C GLN A 263 0.03 -0.52 -22.54
N HIS A 264 1.23 -1.00 -22.87
CA HIS A 264 1.44 -2.06 -23.85
C HIS A 264 2.11 -3.27 -23.19
N THR A 265 1.63 -4.47 -23.50
CA THR A 265 2.15 -5.75 -22.97
C THR A 265 2.52 -6.70 -24.10
N TRP A 266 3.70 -7.31 -24.02
CA TRP A 266 4.19 -8.32 -24.95
C TRP A 266 5.01 -9.40 -24.22
N ALA A 267 4.68 -10.67 -24.48
CA ALA A 267 5.28 -11.79 -23.75
C ALA A 267 5.25 -11.55 -22.22
N ASN A 268 6.42 -11.47 -21.59
CA ASN A 268 6.57 -11.25 -20.14
C ASN A 268 6.94 -9.80 -19.79
N ASN A 269 6.79 -8.86 -20.72
CA ASN A 269 7.17 -7.46 -20.54
C ASN A 269 5.98 -6.55 -20.74
N SER A 270 6.03 -5.39 -20.11
CA SER A 270 5.08 -4.31 -20.34
C SER A 270 5.77 -2.96 -20.14
N PHE A 271 5.27 -1.93 -20.81
CA PHE A 271 5.57 -0.55 -20.44
C PHE A 271 4.27 0.21 -20.21
N GLU A 272 4.35 1.24 -19.37
CA GLU A 272 3.31 2.24 -19.20
C GLU A 272 3.91 3.61 -19.49
N VAL A 273 3.11 4.47 -20.12
CA VAL A 273 3.42 5.88 -20.29
C VAL A 273 2.16 6.68 -20.02
N GLY A 274 2.28 7.77 -19.28
CA GLY A 274 1.14 8.60 -19.00
C GLY A 274 1.47 9.86 -18.24
N SER A 275 0.42 10.56 -17.82
CA SER A 275 0.49 11.81 -17.09
C SER A 275 -0.67 11.90 -16.12
N TYR A 276 -0.49 12.72 -15.09
CA TYR A 276 -1.51 13.07 -14.12
C TYR A 276 -1.43 14.57 -13.85
N ALA A 277 -2.53 15.14 -13.39
CA ALA A 277 -2.58 16.54 -13.00
C ALA A 277 -3.50 16.73 -11.81
N LEU A 278 -3.04 17.58 -10.89
CA LEU A 278 -3.87 18.25 -9.91
C LEU A 278 -4.18 19.64 -10.46
N ILE A 279 -5.45 20.03 -10.49
CA ILE A 279 -5.93 21.23 -11.21
C ILE A 279 -6.33 22.33 -10.21
#